data_AF-A0A973D7B3-F1
#
_entry.id   AF-A0A973D7B3-F1
#
_cell.length_a   1.000
_cell.length_b   1.000
_cell.length_c   1.000
_cell.angle_alpha   90.00
_cell.angle_beta   90.00
_cell.angle_gamma   90.00
#
_symmetry.space_group_name_H-M   'P 1'
#
loop_
_entity.id
_entity.type
_entity.pdbx_description
1 polymer ?
#
loop_
_entity_poly.entity_id
_entity_poly.type
_entity_poly.pdbx_seq_one_letter_code
_entity_poly.pdbx_strand_id
1 'polypeptide(L)'
;MTKFFAFLSIVVCLAGGTRALAQDYLLYITSPTTAGLGGTLDQSANLDNNGEVVQGWSFGVCHDVTLMTLTAVVDGSTTETVNNGSTPDFNVVNLLADGYTVGVVISFTGQASLPPGTGYELNVATYSADAEGMATSAFCDTLGAPLVETLLVVNGNGVVPDQTDATVDILGVPGPEYTFTASSQTASYDGNTGVGSFNVGIDISEVDNSAGGAPFPNETQGFSMGLASDSSLIEATAVTSTLPFSPDFEAATLLADGWTIGVVYSFTGQNTLSFPTPLEVLNVDYETNAGTLAGTTDATATSLSWVNTLGAPPVDNVVVVGGASLSPSFEDGTITLEPLTVPEPEFTFSAPDQSQNYDGNTGESCFSVGITISEVDNSALGADFPNDTQGFSMGLANDSGVMEPQAVNVTLPFEPDFAAGGIFPGGWTLGVVYSFTGGNTLAFPEPLEVLSVDYCTVADGLAGATGPTVTALSWVGTLGDPPVDNVVVVEGNSLSPNIEDGSITLNPLFDLPFVRGNCNGDSSVNIADGIWILNELFQDGPSGTCAAACDINGDDLYDMADAIYVIYYRLLDGPEPVAPFPDCGAVAGADCEATSYCP
;
A
#
# COMPACT_ATOMS: atom_id res chain seq x y z
N MET A 1 53.76 7.85 -33.51
CA MET A 1 54.30 9.22 -33.34
C MET A 1 54.66 9.37 -31.86
N THR A 2 55.94 9.15 -31.53
CA THR A 2 56.80 10.11 -30.78
C THR A 2 56.24 10.47 -29.40
N LYS A 3 56.56 9.67 -28.38
CA LYS A 3 57.62 9.92 -27.34
C LYS A 3 57.28 11.15 -26.48
N PHE A 4 57.03 10.99 -25.17
CA PHE A 4 58.11 11.03 -24.17
C PHE A 4 57.81 10.18 -22.92
N PHE A 5 58.83 9.43 -22.51
CA PHE A 5 58.96 8.62 -21.29
C PHE A 5 59.92 9.37 -20.33
N ALA A 6 59.68 9.34 -19.02
CA ALA A 6 60.73 9.32 -17.97
C ALA A 6 60.03 9.20 -16.59
N PHE A 7 59.95 8.02 -15.97
CA PHE A 7 60.92 7.50 -14.98
C PHE A 7 61.36 8.55 -13.93
N LEU A 8 60.67 8.57 -12.80
CA LEU A 8 61.11 9.27 -11.59
C LEU A 8 62.12 8.39 -10.86
N SER A 9 63.41 8.64 -11.10
CA SER A 9 64.52 8.07 -10.34
C SER A 9 64.64 8.75 -8.97
N ILE A 10 64.58 7.96 -7.91
CA ILE A 10 65.03 8.33 -6.57
C ILE A 10 66.54 8.58 -6.65
N VAL A 11 66.93 9.85 -6.58
CA VAL A 11 68.32 10.28 -6.37
C VAL A 11 68.38 10.84 -4.94
N VAL A 12 68.97 10.05 -4.05
CA VAL A 12 69.47 10.53 -2.75
C VAL A 12 70.66 11.43 -3.05
N CYS A 13 70.40 12.73 -3.14
CA CYS A 13 71.44 13.75 -3.18
C CYS A 13 71.76 14.16 -1.73
N LEU A 14 72.89 13.68 -1.21
CA LEU A 14 73.55 14.34 -0.08
C LEU A 14 74.01 15.73 -0.54
N ALA A 15 73.13 16.72 -0.45
CA ALA A 15 73.50 18.12 -0.48
C ALA A 15 73.88 18.53 0.95
N GLY A 16 75.08 19.09 1.10
CA GLY A 16 75.56 19.60 2.38
C GLY A 16 74.55 20.56 2.98
N GLY A 17 74.17 20.31 4.23
CA GLY A 17 73.24 21.16 4.95
C GLY A 17 73.79 22.59 5.04
N THR A 18 73.22 23.50 4.26
CA THR A 18 73.12 24.89 4.67
C THR A 18 72.19 24.89 5.87
N ARG A 19 72.75 25.07 7.07
CA ARG A 19 71.95 25.41 8.24
C ARG A 19 71.15 26.66 7.86
N ALA A 20 69.82 26.58 7.89
CA ALA A 20 68.99 27.77 7.94
C ALA A 20 69.52 28.61 9.12
N LEU A 21 69.95 29.84 8.85
CA LEU A 21 70.19 30.79 9.93
C LEU A 21 68.85 30.92 10.66
N ALA A 22 68.84 30.73 11.98
CA ALA A 22 67.67 31.08 12.76
C ALA A 22 67.37 32.56 12.49
N GLN A 23 66.11 32.90 12.25
CA GLN A 23 65.68 34.29 12.17
C GLN A 23 65.77 34.86 13.58
N ASP A 24 66.70 35.79 13.79
CA ASP A 24 66.92 36.38 15.12
C ASP A 24 65.70 37.18 15.58
N TYR A 25 64.94 37.75 14.63
CA TYR A 25 63.71 38.48 14.91
C TYR A 25 62.67 38.24 13.79
N LEU A 26 61.50 37.74 14.14
CA LEU A 26 60.37 37.55 13.23
C LEU A 26 59.15 38.30 13.75
N LEU A 27 58.68 39.26 12.97
CA LEU A 27 57.44 39.96 13.19
C LEU A 27 56.36 39.33 12.32
N TYR A 28 55.24 38.91 12.91
CA TYR A 28 54.20 38.18 12.17
C TYR A 28 52.79 38.57 12.61
N ILE A 29 51.86 38.55 11.67
CA ILE A 29 50.44 38.80 11.95
C ILE A 29 49.73 37.45 12.10
N THR A 30 49.04 37.25 13.21
CA THR A 30 48.07 36.15 13.36
C THR A 30 46.67 36.66 13.07
N SER A 31 45.95 35.96 12.21
CA SER A 31 44.58 36.27 11.81
C SER A 31 43.72 35.00 11.87
N PRO A 32 42.40 35.08 12.10
CA PRO A 32 41.51 33.99 11.77
C PRO A 32 41.63 33.64 10.27
N THR A 33 41.36 32.38 9.93
CA THR A 33 41.39 31.91 8.54
C THR A 33 40.21 32.42 7.72
N THR A 34 39.08 32.67 8.37
CA THR A 34 37.83 33.12 7.73
C THR A 34 37.12 34.15 8.61
N ALA A 35 36.37 35.06 7.98
CA ALA A 35 35.43 35.96 8.65
C ALA A 35 34.10 36.01 7.88
N GLY A 36 32.98 36.23 8.56
CA GLY A 36 31.69 36.44 7.88
C GLY A 36 31.54 37.89 7.44
N LEU A 37 31.03 38.11 6.23
CA LEU A 37 30.68 39.45 5.74
C LEU A 37 29.74 40.18 6.73
N GLY A 38 30.07 41.43 7.05
CA GLY A 38 29.37 42.24 8.05
C GLY A 38 29.77 41.95 9.51
N GLY A 39 30.61 40.94 9.75
CA GLY A 39 31.17 40.63 11.07
C GLY A 39 32.39 41.47 11.45
N THR A 40 32.95 41.20 12.63
CA THR A 40 34.23 41.75 13.10
C THR A 40 35.27 40.65 13.24
N LEU A 41 36.54 40.97 12.99
CA LEU A 41 37.67 40.05 13.18
C LEU A 41 38.85 40.77 13.85
N ASP A 42 39.59 40.03 14.67
CA ASP A 42 40.80 40.53 15.32
C ASP A 42 42.04 39.93 14.65
N GLN A 43 43.04 40.76 14.41
CA GLN A 43 44.37 40.35 14.00
C GLN A 43 45.39 40.85 15.01
N SER A 44 46.38 40.02 15.32
CA SER A 44 47.39 40.32 16.31
C SER A 44 48.77 40.40 15.66
N ALA A 45 49.49 41.49 15.89
CA ALA A 45 50.88 41.65 15.50
C ALA A 45 51.76 41.09 16.62
N ASN A 46 52.61 40.12 16.28
CA ASN A 46 53.40 39.34 17.23
C ASN A 46 54.88 39.38 16.88
N LEU A 47 55.74 39.22 17.89
CA LEU A 47 57.19 39.14 17.74
C LEU A 47 57.75 37.85 18.34
N ASP A 48 58.51 37.13 17.53
CA ASP A 48 59.45 36.12 17.97
C ASP A 48 60.85 36.74 18.02
N ASN A 49 61.41 36.84 19.23
CA ASN A 49 62.76 37.32 19.49
C ASN A 49 63.68 36.14 19.84
N ASN A 50 64.50 35.70 18.89
CA ASN A 50 65.54 34.69 19.10
C ASN A 50 66.95 35.30 19.26
N GLY A 51 67.06 36.62 19.17
CA GLY A 51 68.31 37.38 19.21
C GLY A 51 68.65 37.92 20.60
N GLU A 52 69.16 39.15 20.62
CA GLU A 52 69.42 39.93 21.83
C GLU A 52 68.18 40.69 22.31
N VAL A 53 68.26 41.30 23.50
CA VAL A 53 67.15 42.05 24.09
C VAL A 53 66.71 43.24 23.21
N VAL A 54 65.39 43.41 23.07
CA VAL A 54 64.77 44.52 22.32
C VAL A 54 64.42 45.65 23.29
N GLN A 55 64.72 46.89 22.93
CA GLN A 55 64.54 48.11 23.76
C GLN A 55 63.34 48.95 23.31
N GLY A 56 62.75 48.62 22.17
CA GLY A 56 61.62 49.30 21.56
C GLY A 56 61.39 48.80 20.14
N TRP A 57 60.29 49.22 19.53
CA TRP A 57 59.93 48.86 18.17
C TRP A 57 59.10 49.95 17.51
N SER A 58 59.11 49.98 16.18
CA SER A 58 58.17 50.72 15.36
C SER A 58 57.76 49.87 14.18
N PHE A 59 56.50 49.96 13.76
CA PHE A 59 56.02 49.31 12.53
C PHE A 59 54.71 49.93 12.07
N GLY A 60 54.43 49.80 10.77
CA GLY A 60 53.11 50.02 10.19
C GLY A 60 52.47 48.69 9.78
N VAL A 61 51.15 48.59 9.85
CA VAL A 61 50.38 47.48 9.25
C VAL A 61 49.36 48.08 8.30
N CYS A 62 49.48 47.74 7.02
CA CYS A 62 48.54 48.07 5.95
C CYS A 62 47.50 46.96 5.82
N HIS A 63 46.28 47.29 5.39
CA HIS A 63 45.23 46.30 5.13
C HIS A 63 44.50 46.57 3.80
N ASP A 64 43.76 45.58 3.32
CA ASP A 64 42.87 45.75 2.16
C ASP A 64 41.62 46.55 2.54
N VAL A 65 41.68 47.86 2.28
CA VAL A 65 40.60 48.83 2.56
C VAL A 65 39.33 48.62 1.72
N THR A 66 39.38 47.76 0.69
CA THR A 66 38.18 47.44 -0.11
C THR A 66 37.37 46.30 0.47
N LEU A 67 38.00 45.48 1.31
CA LEU A 67 37.41 44.28 1.91
C LEU A 67 37.20 44.42 3.42
N MET A 68 38.00 45.23 4.11
CA MET A 68 37.93 45.43 5.55
C MET A 68 38.15 46.89 5.94
N THR A 69 37.57 47.31 7.07
CA THR A 69 37.82 48.61 7.70
C THR A 69 38.41 48.43 9.09
N LEU A 70 39.55 49.07 9.36
CA LEU A 70 40.14 49.11 10.70
C LEU A 70 39.25 49.93 11.66
N THR A 71 38.81 49.32 12.76
CA THR A 71 37.91 49.95 13.73
C THR A 71 38.59 50.30 15.05
N ALA A 72 39.55 49.48 15.50
CA ALA A 72 40.28 49.69 16.75
C ALA A 72 41.68 49.06 16.67
N VAL A 73 42.62 49.62 17.43
CA VAL A 73 43.90 48.98 17.74
C VAL A 73 44.17 49.20 19.21
N VAL A 74 44.46 48.12 19.92
CA VAL A 74 44.82 48.13 21.34
C VAL A 74 46.22 47.55 21.54
N ASP A 75 46.80 47.84 22.69
CA ASP A 75 48.06 47.21 23.09
C ASP A 75 47.85 45.72 23.31
N GLY A 76 48.80 44.94 22.84
CA GLY A 76 48.88 43.51 23.10
C GLY A 76 49.33 43.23 24.53
N SER A 77 49.06 42.02 25.01
CA SER A 77 49.39 41.60 26.38
C SER A 77 50.87 41.79 26.76
N THR A 78 51.79 41.70 25.79
CA THR A 78 53.21 41.98 26.02
C THR A 78 53.45 43.47 26.19
N THR A 79 52.94 44.29 25.26
CA THR A 79 53.14 45.73 25.27
C THR A 79 52.63 46.38 26.56
N GLU A 80 51.50 45.94 27.09
CA GLU A 80 50.92 46.49 28.32
C GLU A 80 51.85 46.36 29.55
N THR A 81 52.78 45.41 29.53
CA THR A 81 53.58 45.02 30.73
C THR A 81 55.08 44.98 30.51
N VAL A 82 55.57 45.31 29.30
CA VAL A 82 56.97 45.10 28.88
C VAL A 82 58.00 45.88 29.71
N ASN A 83 57.59 46.93 30.44
CA ASN A 83 58.47 47.71 31.31
C ASN A 83 58.42 47.18 32.76
N ASN A 84 58.94 45.95 32.97
CA ASN A 84 58.97 45.28 34.28
C ASN A 84 57.58 45.16 34.96
N GLY A 85 56.53 44.86 34.18
CA GLY A 85 55.15 44.75 34.65
C GLY A 85 54.33 46.05 34.55
N SER A 86 54.91 47.12 34.00
CA SER A 86 54.22 48.39 33.70
C SER A 86 54.22 48.65 32.18
N THR A 87 53.44 49.64 31.74
CA THR A 87 53.41 50.08 30.35
C THR A 87 54.75 50.69 29.92
N PRO A 88 55.05 50.76 28.61
CA PRO A 88 56.28 51.37 28.09
C PRO A 88 56.40 52.85 28.48
N ASP A 89 57.63 53.36 28.58
CA ASP A 89 57.88 54.79 28.83
C ASP A 89 57.38 55.68 27.65
N PHE A 90 57.31 55.12 26.44
CA PHE A 90 56.67 55.73 25.27
C PHE A 90 55.88 54.68 24.52
N ASN A 91 54.60 54.95 24.27
CA ASN A 91 53.74 54.12 23.43
C ASN A 91 52.79 55.01 22.65
N VAL A 92 52.84 54.92 21.33
CA VAL A 92 51.96 55.64 20.42
C VAL A 92 51.43 54.69 19.36
N VAL A 93 50.10 54.66 19.25
CA VAL A 93 49.37 53.96 18.19
C VAL A 93 48.55 55.00 17.43
N ASN A 94 48.70 55.04 16.11
CA ASN A 94 47.89 55.91 15.25
C ASN A 94 47.05 55.06 14.31
N LEU A 95 45.73 55.29 14.31
CA LEU A 95 44.80 54.69 13.36
C LEU A 95 44.73 55.58 12.12
N LEU A 96 44.88 54.96 10.96
CA LEU A 96 44.87 55.60 9.65
C LEU A 96 43.84 54.87 8.77
N ALA A 97 43.41 55.52 7.67
CA ALA A 97 42.44 54.90 6.76
C ALA A 97 42.98 53.59 6.15
N ASP A 98 44.28 53.56 5.83
CA ASP A 98 44.91 52.42 5.15
C ASP A 98 45.58 51.43 6.12
N GLY A 99 45.44 51.63 7.45
CA GLY A 99 46.10 50.78 8.44
C GLY A 99 46.40 51.47 9.76
N TYR A 100 47.45 51.02 10.46
CA TYR A 100 47.89 51.67 11.70
C TYR A 100 49.41 51.69 11.82
N THR A 101 49.92 52.60 12.64
CA THR A 101 51.34 52.68 13.00
C THR A 101 51.53 52.58 14.49
N VAL A 102 52.60 51.90 14.91
CA VAL A 102 53.00 51.73 16.30
C VAL A 102 54.41 52.25 16.50
N GLY A 103 54.64 52.92 17.62
CA GLY A 103 55.98 53.30 18.08
C GLY A 103 56.08 53.13 19.59
N VAL A 104 57.03 52.30 20.03
CA VAL A 104 57.24 51.95 21.44
C VAL A 104 58.70 52.13 21.84
N VAL A 105 58.93 52.80 22.97
CA VAL A 105 60.21 52.76 23.71
C VAL A 105 59.91 52.16 25.08
N ILE A 106 60.50 51.00 25.35
CA ILE A 106 60.22 50.22 26.56
C ILE A 106 60.64 51.01 27.81
N SER A 107 61.88 51.50 27.82
CA SER A 107 62.43 52.29 28.92
C SER A 107 63.43 53.33 28.42
N PHE A 108 63.18 54.62 28.70
CA PHE A 108 64.14 55.71 28.41
C PHE A 108 65.43 55.61 29.22
N THR A 109 65.36 54.93 30.36
CA THR A 109 66.50 54.74 31.27
C THR A 109 67.21 53.41 31.06
N GLY A 110 66.74 52.58 30.12
CA GLY A 110 67.29 51.26 29.82
C GLY A 110 67.15 50.25 30.97
N GLN A 111 66.21 50.48 31.90
CA GLN A 111 65.99 49.60 33.06
C GLN A 111 65.08 48.40 32.73
N ALA A 112 64.45 48.39 31.55
CA ALA A 112 63.67 47.29 31.02
C ALA A 112 63.93 47.10 29.52
N SER A 113 63.85 45.86 29.07
CA SER A 113 63.99 45.43 27.68
C SER A 113 63.25 44.11 27.51
N LEU A 114 62.69 43.86 26.32
CA LEU A 114 62.04 42.61 25.99
C LEU A 114 63.10 41.52 25.77
N PRO A 115 63.15 40.45 26.59
CA PRO A 115 64.13 39.39 26.45
C PRO A 115 63.84 38.49 25.22
N PRO A 116 64.74 37.56 24.89
CA PRO A 116 64.46 36.53 23.90
C PRO A 116 63.29 35.64 24.34
N GLY A 117 62.39 35.34 23.41
CA GLY A 117 61.14 34.62 23.60
C GLY A 117 60.31 34.60 22.32
N THR A 118 59.21 33.85 22.33
CA THR A 118 58.31 33.69 21.17
C THR A 118 56.87 34.06 21.56
N GLY A 119 56.06 34.47 20.59
CA GLY A 119 54.66 34.81 20.80
C GLY A 119 54.43 36.09 21.58
N TYR A 120 55.33 37.07 21.48
CA TYR A 120 55.10 38.38 22.10
C TYR A 120 54.02 39.15 21.34
N GLU A 121 52.80 39.13 21.86
CA GLU A 121 51.68 39.91 21.32
C GLU A 121 51.89 41.42 21.55
N LEU A 122 52.16 42.15 20.48
CA LEU A 122 52.47 43.57 20.51
C LEU A 122 51.22 44.45 20.43
N ASN A 123 50.31 44.14 19.50
CA ASN A 123 49.07 44.89 19.30
C ASN A 123 47.97 43.96 18.77
N VAL A 124 46.73 44.27 19.12
CA VAL A 124 45.54 43.63 18.53
C VAL A 124 44.74 44.68 17.79
N ALA A 125 44.53 44.46 16.49
CA ALA A 125 43.76 45.30 15.59
C ALA A 125 42.42 44.62 15.27
N THR A 126 41.32 45.35 15.46
CA THR A 126 39.96 44.89 15.18
C THR A 126 39.47 45.51 13.87
N TYR A 127 38.99 44.68 12.95
CA TYR A 127 38.46 45.08 11.65
C TYR A 127 36.97 44.73 11.52
N SER A 128 36.20 45.52 10.76
CA SER A 128 34.92 45.07 10.18
C SER A 128 35.18 44.45 8.81
N ALA A 129 34.45 43.39 8.47
CA ALA A 129 34.47 42.74 7.17
C ALA A 129 33.39 43.36 6.28
N ASP A 130 33.78 44.08 5.23
CA ASP A 130 32.89 44.97 4.47
C ASP A 130 32.53 44.43 3.09
N ALA A 131 33.36 43.54 2.52
CA ALA A 131 33.08 42.86 1.24
C ALA A 131 33.66 41.44 1.20
N GLU A 132 33.00 40.56 0.44
CA GLU A 132 33.45 39.17 0.23
C GLU A 132 34.76 39.12 -0.56
N GLY A 133 35.68 38.26 -0.13
CA GLY A 133 36.95 38.04 -0.80
C GLY A 133 38.11 37.76 0.15
N MET A 134 39.28 37.49 -0.43
CA MET A 134 40.50 37.22 0.31
C MET A 134 41.23 38.53 0.64
N ALA A 135 41.11 38.98 1.88
CA ALA A 135 41.74 40.21 2.36
C ALA A 135 43.15 39.96 2.91
N THR A 136 44.04 40.93 2.74
CA THR A 136 45.43 40.88 3.21
C THR A 136 45.70 41.95 4.25
N SER A 137 46.53 41.62 5.24
CA SER A 137 47.15 42.59 6.15
C SER A 137 48.65 42.34 6.17
N ALA A 138 49.43 43.40 5.94
CA ALA A 138 50.87 43.30 5.75
C ALA A 138 51.62 44.40 6.50
N PHE A 139 52.81 44.08 7.00
CA PHE A 139 53.69 45.11 7.53
C PHE A 139 54.15 46.04 6.40
N CYS A 140 54.17 47.35 6.67
CA CYS A 140 54.46 48.35 5.65
C CYS A 140 55.10 49.62 6.21
N ASP A 141 55.99 50.22 5.41
CA ASP A 141 56.72 51.46 5.76
C ASP A 141 56.12 52.70 5.07
N THR A 142 54.88 52.60 4.60
CA THR A 142 54.18 53.62 3.81
C THR A 142 53.17 54.44 4.62
N LEU A 143 53.03 54.15 5.91
CA LEU A 143 52.06 54.79 6.81
C LEU A 143 52.72 55.82 7.74
N GLY A 144 51.97 56.84 8.14
CA GLY A 144 52.41 57.90 9.06
C GLY A 144 52.98 59.16 8.37
N ALA A 145 53.12 60.24 9.14
CA ALA A 145 53.78 61.48 8.69
C ALA A 145 54.65 62.06 9.82
N PRO A 146 55.99 61.83 9.82
CA PRO A 146 56.78 61.11 8.80
C PRO A 146 56.44 59.61 8.75
N LEU A 147 56.83 58.95 7.65
CA LEU A 147 56.63 57.51 7.46
C LEU A 147 57.28 56.72 8.60
N VAL A 148 56.56 55.72 9.10
CA VAL A 148 57.02 54.84 10.18
C VAL A 148 57.64 53.60 9.57
N GLU A 149 58.93 53.40 9.79
CA GLU A 149 59.67 52.22 9.34
C GLU A 149 59.49 51.05 10.32
N THR A 150 59.48 49.83 9.77
CA THR A 150 59.43 48.58 10.53
C THR A 150 60.80 48.24 11.08
N LEU A 151 60.97 48.43 12.39
CA LEU A 151 62.26 48.41 13.06
C LEU A 151 62.13 47.94 14.51
N LEU A 152 63.10 47.15 14.97
CA LEU A 152 63.36 46.84 16.37
C LEU A 152 64.61 47.58 16.84
N VAL A 153 64.61 48.08 18.07
CA VAL A 153 65.79 48.70 18.68
C VAL A 153 66.54 47.66 19.51
N VAL A 154 67.74 47.29 19.07
CA VAL A 154 68.58 46.28 19.72
C VAL A 154 69.97 46.87 19.97
N ASN A 155 70.43 46.86 21.22
CA ASN A 155 71.71 47.45 21.62
C ASN A 155 71.90 48.91 21.14
N GLY A 156 70.81 49.69 21.11
CA GLY A 156 70.79 51.07 20.64
C GLY A 156 70.84 51.24 19.11
N ASN A 157 70.80 50.15 18.33
CA ASN A 157 70.75 50.18 16.86
C ASN A 157 69.39 49.70 16.34
N GLY A 158 68.99 50.19 15.17
CA GLY A 158 67.83 49.69 14.45
C GLY A 158 68.12 48.38 13.72
N VAL A 159 67.24 47.39 13.87
CA VAL A 159 67.26 46.10 13.18
C VAL A 159 65.91 45.90 12.49
N VAL A 160 65.91 45.63 11.18
CA VAL A 160 64.69 45.29 10.45
C VAL A 160 64.41 43.80 10.66
N PRO A 161 63.26 43.43 11.26
CA PRO A 161 62.90 42.02 11.44
C PRO A 161 62.44 41.39 10.13
N ASP A 162 62.51 40.06 10.05
CA ASP A 162 61.78 39.32 9.02
C ASP A 162 60.27 39.46 9.29
N GLN A 163 59.47 39.48 8.22
CA GLN A 163 58.04 39.79 8.30
C GLN A 163 57.21 38.66 7.71
N THR A 164 56.11 38.31 8.37
CA THR A 164 55.09 37.40 7.84
C THR A 164 53.72 38.06 7.93
N ASP A 165 53.12 38.29 6.78
CA ASP A 165 51.81 38.90 6.60
C ASP A 165 50.68 37.89 6.84
N ALA A 166 49.45 38.39 6.97
CA ALA A 166 48.26 37.58 7.15
C ALA A 166 47.27 37.71 5.98
N THR A 167 46.50 36.65 5.78
CA THR A 167 45.32 36.62 4.92
C THR A 167 44.10 36.18 5.72
N VAL A 168 42.92 36.66 5.35
CA VAL A 168 41.63 36.19 5.86
C VAL A 168 40.65 36.10 4.69
N ASP A 169 39.92 34.99 4.63
CA ASP A 169 38.87 34.80 3.62
C ASP A 169 37.53 35.29 4.18
N ILE A 170 37.00 36.39 3.62
CA ILE A 170 35.71 36.95 4.01
C ILE A 170 34.64 36.24 3.20
N LEU A 171 33.85 35.42 3.87
CA LEU A 171 32.80 34.61 3.27
C LEU A 171 31.51 35.43 3.13
N GLY A 172 30.88 35.35 1.95
CA GLY A 172 29.57 35.93 1.70
C GLY A 172 28.47 35.30 2.56
N VAL A 173 27.34 35.99 2.66
CA VAL A 173 26.12 35.45 3.27
C VAL A 173 25.43 34.55 2.24
N PRO A 174 25.12 33.27 2.55
CA PRO A 174 24.41 32.40 1.62
C PRO A 174 23.08 33.01 1.19
N GLY A 175 22.74 32.89 -0.11
CA GLY A 175 21.42 33.25 -0.60
C GLY A 175 20.34 32.28 -0.11
N PRO A 176 19.04 32.62 -0.28
CA PRO A 176 17.96 31.67 -0.06
C PRO A 176 18.07 30.51 -1.06
N GLU A 177 17.86 29.30 -0.56
CA GLU A 177 17.84 28.06 -1.34
C GLU A 177 16.53 27.34 -1.06
N TYR A 178 15.91 26.78 -2.11
CA TYR A 178 14.61 26.12 -2.03
C TYR A 178 14.72 24.69 -2.53
N THR A 179 13.82 23.84 -2.05
CA THR A 179 13.64 22.46 -2.53
C THR A 179 12.21 22.29 -3.02
N PHE A 180 12.05 21.75 -4.22
CA PHE A 180 10.77 21.24 -4.70
C PHE A 180 10.72 19.72 -4.48
N THR A 181 9.65 19.26 -3.85
CA THR A 181 9.47 17.84 -3.52
C THR A 181 8.18 17.33 -4.14
N ALA A 182 8.27 16.25 -4.91
CA ALA A 182 7.11 15.48 -5.34
C ALA A 182 6.90 14.29 -4.41
N SER A 183 5.70 14.14 -3.85
CA SER A 183 5.42 13.08 -2.89
C SER A 183 5.57 11.68 -3.51
N SER A 184 6.06 10.73 -2.71
CA SER A 184 6.09 9.31 -3.07
C SER A 184 4.98 8.56 -2.36
N GLN A 185 4.25 7.70 -3.07
CA GLN A 185 3.13 6.95 -2.49
C GLN A 185 2.84 5.65 -3.26
N THR A 186 2.03 4.79 -2.65
CA THR A 186 1.39 3.66 -3.34
C THR A 186 0.00 4.07 -3.78
N ALA A 187 -0.34 3.79 -5.03
CA ALA A 187 -1.68 4.00 -5.58
C ALA A 187 -2.23 2.67 -6.10
N SER A 188 -3.46 2.35 -5.70
CA SER A 188 -4.13 1.14 -6.17
C SER A 188 -4.89 1.39 -7.46
N TYR A 189 -4.99 0.36 -8.30
CA TYR A 189 -5.82 0.35 -9.50
C TYR A 189 -6.46 -1.03 -9.68
N ASP A 190 -7.51 -1.12 -10.48
CA ASP A 190 -8.14 -2.39 -10.84
C ASP A 190 -7.19 -3.19 -11.75
N GLY A 191 -6.70 -4.34 -11.27
CA GLY A 191 -5.77 -5.19 -12.01
C GLY A 191 -6.37 -5.83 -13.27
N ASN A 192 -7.69 -5.93 -13.39
CA ASN A 192 -8.36 -6.50 -14.54
C ASN A 192 -8.51 -5.45 -15.65
N THR A 193 -9.00 -4.26 -15.30
CA THR A 193 -9.26 -3.19 -16.28
C THR A 193 -8.08 -2.23 -16.47
N GLY A 194 -7.14 -2.19 -15.53
CA GLY A 194 -6.03 -1.25 -15.50
C GLY A 194 -6.42 0.17 -15.04
N VAL A 195 -7.69 0.38 -14.65
CA VAL A 195 -8.24 1.71 -14.30
C VAL A 195 -7.96 2.05 -12.85
N GLY A 196 -7.44 3.26 -12.61
CA GLY A 196 -7.12 3.79 -11.29
C GLY A 196 -6.90 5.29 -11.37
N SER A 197 -7.07 5.96 -10.23
CA SER A 197 -6.86 7.40 -10.08
C SER A 197 -6.26 7.70 -8.72
N PHE A 198 -5.35 8.65 -8.65
CA PHE A 198 -4.73 9.11 -7.40
C PHE A 198 -4.30 10.56 -7.52
N ASN A 199 -3.93 11.18 -6.41
CA ASN A 199 -3.39 12.53 -6.39
C ASN A 199 -2.01 12.57 -5.73
N VAL A 200 -1.23 13.60 -6.05
CA VAL A 200 0.13 13.78 -5.55
C VAL A 200 0.30 15.22 -5.07
N GLY A 201 0.66 15.37 -3.80
CA GLY A 201 1.04 16.64 -3.19
C GLY A 201 2.44 17.07 -3.62
N ILE A 202 2.57 18.35 -3.97
CA ILE A 202 3.82 19.00 -4.36
C ILE A 202 4.18 20.07 -3.33
N ASP A 203 5.35 19.91 -2.72
CA ASP A 203 5.81 20.78 -1.64
C ASP A 203 6.93 21.72 -2.10
N ILE A 204 6.96 22.90 -1.47
CA ILE A 204 8.13 23.79 -1.45
C ILE A 204 8.64 23.91 -0.02
N SER A 205 9.96 23.87 0.16
CA SER A 205 10.64 24.23 1.43
C SER A 205 11.83 25.13 1.16
N GLU A 206 12.17 25.98 2.14
CA GLU A 206 13.39 26.80 2.15
C GLU A 206 14.43 26.18 3.09
N VAL A 207 15.69 26.15 2.66
CA VAL A 207 16.82 25.69 3.48
C VAL A 207 17.15 26.76 4.52
N ASP A 208 17.18 26.37 5.80
CA ASP A 208 17.56 27.26 6.90
C ASP A 208 19.07 27.55 6.90
N ASN A 209 19.44 28.64 6.23
CA ASN A 209 20.80 29.16 6.17
C ASN A 209 21.06 30.27 7.22
N SER A 210 20.20 30.42 8.24
CA SER A 210 20.29 31.54 9.19
C SER A 210 21.56 31.52 10.04
N ALA A 211 22.15 30.33 10.26
CA ALA A 211 23.43 30.17 10.94
C ALA A 211 24.59 30.86 10.20
N GLY A 212 24.46 31.02 8.88
CA GLY A 212 25.39 31.76 8.03
C GLY A 212 25.10 33.26 7.92
N GLY A 213 24.13 33.77 8.70
CA GLY A 213 23.70 35.17 8.67
C GLY A 213 22.66 35.50 7.59
N ALA A 214 22.16 34.49 6.85
CA ALA A 214 21.12 34.70 5.85
C ALA A 214 19.76 35.01 6.52
N PRO A 215 18.93 35.90 5.95
CA PRO A 215 17.54 36.01 6.34
C PRO A 215 16.84 34.65 6.18
N PHE A 216 16.00 34.25 7.13
CA PHE A 216 15.17 33.05 7.04
C PHE A 216 13.89 33.20 7.90
N PRO A 217 12.72 32.79 7.38
CA PRO A 217 12.46 32.44 5.98
C PRO A 217 12.37 33.70 5.10
N ASN A 218 12.54 33.54 3.79
CA ASN A 218 12.40 34.60 2.81
C ASN A 218 11.00 34.60 2.19
N GLU A 219 10.46 35.79 1.97
CA GLU A 219 9.16 35.99 1.32
C GLU A 219 9.28 35.83 -0.20
N THR A 220 8.49 34.92 -0.77
CA THR A 220 8.46 34.61 -2.20
C THR A 220 7.27 35.30 -2.90
N GLN A 221 7.35 35.49 -4.22
CA GLN A 221 6.33 36.18 -5.03
C GLN A 221 5.66 35.28 -6.08
N GLY A 222 6.12 34.04 -6.21
CA GLY A 222 5.64 33.10 -7.23
C GLY A 222 6.64 31.99 -7.49
N PHE A 223 6.23 31.04 -8.32
CA PHE A 223 7.07 29.95 -8.79
C PHE A 223 6.63 29.49 -10.18
N SER A 224 7.50 28.77 -10.87
CA SER A 224 7.13 27.94 -12.02
C SER A 224 7.70 26.55 -11.84
N MET A 225 6.97 25.56 -12.35
CA MET A 225 7.26 24.15 -12.17
C MET A 225 7.04 23.37 -13.46
N GLY A 226 7.90 22.38 -13.68
CA GLY A 226 7.79 21.36 -14.72
C GLY A 226 8.16 20.00 -14.12
N LEU A 227 7.18 19.08 -14.09
CA LEU A 227 7.33 17.73 -13.53
C LEU A 227 6.94 16.70 -14.59
N ALA A 228 7.87 15.81 -14.92
CA ALA A 228 7.68 14.74 -15.88
C ALA A 228 7.11 13.49 -15.22
N SER A 229 6.29 12.76 -15.97
CA SER A 229 5.73 11.46 -15.59
C SER A 229 5.84 10.47 -16.76
N ASP A 230 5.87 9.18 -16.46
CA ASP A 230 5.85 8.15 -17.50
C ASP A 230 4.45 7.99 -18.12
N SER A 231 4.25 8.62 -19.28
CA SER A 231 3.02 8.56 -20.08
C SER A 231 2.54 7.15 -20.45
N SER A 232 3.41 6.14 -20.39
CA SER A 232 3.02 4.76 -20.66
C SER A 232 2.26 4.12 -19.51
N LEU A 233 2.37 4.68 -18.29
CA LEU A 233 1.79 4.14 -17.07
C LEU A 233 0.77 5.09 -16.42
N ILE A 234 1.00 6.40 -16.46
CA ILE A 234 0.14 7.40 -15.82
C ILE A 234 0.04 8.68 -16.66
N GLU A 235 -1.09 9.38 -16.56
CA GLU A 235 -1.32 10.68 -17.20
C GLU A 235 -1.88 11.67 -16.17
N ALA A 236 -1.36 12.90 -16.17
CA ALA A 236 -1.86 13.97 -15.30
C ALA A 236 -3.17 14.53 -15.86
N THR A 237 -4.22 14.57 -15.04
CA THR A 237 -5.57 15.00 -15.46
C THR A 237 -5.96 16.37 -14.90
N ALA A 238 -5.35 16.80 -13.79
CA ALA A 238 -5.52 18.15 -13.25
C ALA A 238 -4.33 18.58 -12.39
N VAL A 239 -4.06 19.89 -12.37
CA VAL A 239 -3.13 20.53 -11.43
C VAL A 239 -3.91 21.61 -10.69
N THR A 240 -4.00 21.50 -9.37
CA THR A 240 -4.78 22.41 -8.52
C THR A 240 -3.87 23.09 -7.50
N SER A 241 -3.87 24.42 -7.44
CA SER A 241 -3.14 25.14 -6.39
C SER A 241 -3.81 25.03 -5.02
N THR A 242 -3.00 24.85 -3.98
CA THR A 242 -3.44 24.74 -2.58
C THR A 242 -3.04 25.98 -1.76
N LEU A 243 -2.71 27.08 -2.46
CA LEU A 243 -2.24 28.32 -1.87
C LEU A 243 -3.29 28.94 -0.91
N PRO A 244 -2.87 29.63 0.16
CA PRO A 244 -3.77 30.25 1.13
C PRO A 244 -4.49 31.51 0.60
N PHE A 245 -4.24 31.88 -0.66
CA PHE A 245 -4.81 33.02 -1.36
C PHE A 245 -4.99 32.69 -2.85
N SER A 246 -5.86 33.43 -3.54
CA SER A 246 -5.95 33.34 -5.00
C SER A 246 -4.79 34.12 -5.65
N PRO A 247 -3.95 33.48 -6.49
CA PRO A 247 -2.88 34.15 -7.19
C PRO A 247 -3.43 35.08 -8.30
N ASP A 248 -2.70 36.17 -8.58
CA ASP A 248 -3.04 37.08 -9.70
C ASP A 248 -2.85 36.41 -11.08
N PHE A 249 -1.98 35.40 -11.16
CA PHE A 249 -1.80 34.56 -12.34
C PHE A 249 -1.50 33.12 -11.95
N GLU A 250 -2.21 32.20 -12.59
CA GLU A 250 -2.02 30.76 -12.50
C GLU A 250 -2.36 30.15 -13.85
N ALA A 251 -1.41 29.43 -14.44
CA ALA A 251 -1.62 28.74 -15.71
C ALA A 251 -0.90 27.40 -15.71
N ALA A 252 -1.67 26.31 -15.71
CA ALA A 252 -1.18 24.96 -15.88
C ALA A 252 -1.36 24.48 -17.32
N THR A 253 -0.45 23.62 -17.79
CA THR A 253 -0.55 22.88 -19.04
C THR A 253 -0.31 21.41 -18.77
N LEU A 254 -1.28 20.57 -19.13
CA LEU A 254 -1.17 19.12 -19.08
C LEU A 254 -0.53 18.63 -20.37
N LEU A 255 0.46 17.75 -20.25
CA LEU A 255 1.22 17.15 -21.34
C LEU A 255 1.12 15.63 -21.19
N ALA A 256 1.34 14.89 -22.27
CA ALA A 256 1.31 13.44 -22.19
C ALA A 256 2.36 12.90 -21.22
N ASP A 257 3.54 13.53 -21.18
CA ASP A 257 4.71 13.17 -20.39
C ASP A 257 4.89 14.01 -19.11
N GLY A 258 3.82 14.67 -18.63
CA GLY A 258 3.85 15.39 -17.37
C GLY A 258 3.00 16.66 -17.38
N TRP A 259 3.42 17.67 -16.62
CA TRP A 259 2.72 18.96 -16.59
C TRP A 259 3.69 20.10 -16.31
N THR A 260 3.23 21.31 -16.64
CA THR A 260 3.90 22.55 -16.27
C THR A 260 2.91 23.52 -15.66
N ILE A 261 3.36 24.38 -14.76
CA ILE A 261 2.55 25.47 -14.20
C ILE A 261 3.42 26.70 -13.94
N GLY A 262 2.86 27.88 -14.13
CA GLY A 262 3.42 29.15 -13.67
C GLY A 262 2.45 29.85 -12.75
N VAL A 263 2.94 30.34 -11.60
CA VAL A 263 2.15 31.04 -10.59
C VAL A 263 2.81 32.36 -10.21
N VAL A 264 2.05 33.45 -10.26
CA VAL A 264 2.43 34.76 -9.72
C VAL A 264 1.42 35.14 -8.65
N TYR A 265 1.88 35.29 -7.41
CA TYR A 265 0.99 35.52 -6.26
C TYR A 265 0.30 36.88 -6.35
N SER A 266 1.06 37.93 -6.65
CA SER A 266 0.51 39.26 -6.89
C SER A 266 1.42 40.12 -7.78
N PHE A 267 0.87 40.69 -8.85
CA PHE A 267 1.58 41.68 -9.69
C PHE A 267 1.86 42.99 -8.96
N THR A 268 1.12 43.26 -7.88
CA THR A 268 1.26 44.47 -7.06
C THR A 268 2.03 44.22 -5.77
N GLY A 269 2.49 42.97 -5.54
CA GLY A 269 3.26 42.57 -4.36
C GLY A 269 2.45 42.55 -3.06
N GLN A 270 1.11 42.45 -3.13
CA GLN A 270 0.25 42.40 -1.94
C GLN A 270 0.27 41.04 -1.23
N ASN A 271 0.52 39.97 -2.00
CA ASN A 271 0.61 38.61 -1.49
C ASN A 271 2.05 38.11 -1.61
N THR A 272 2.56 37.54 -0.53
CA THR A 272 3.82 36.81 -0.47
C THR A 272 3.62 35.53 0.35
N LEU A 273 4.53 34.58 0.20
CA LEU A 273 4.52 33.33 0.96
C LEU A 273 5.95 32.93 1.33
N SER A 274 6.17 32.47 2.56
CA SER A 274 7.44 31.92 3.03
C SER A 274 7.33 30.42 3.30
N PHE A 275 8.46 29.71 3.25
CA PHE A 275 8.52 28.24 3.31
C PHE A 275 9.45 27.71 4.41
N PRO A 276 9.25 28.08 5.70
CA PRO A 276 10.13 27.66 6.79
C PRO A 276 10.09 26.15 7.08
N THR A 277 9.04 25.47 6.61
CA THR A 277 8.88 24.01 6.59
C THR A 277 8.25 23.62 5.26
N PRO A 278 8.35 22.34 4.82
CA PRO A 278 7.63 21.87 3.65
C PRO A 278 6.15 22.26 3.70
N LEU A 279 5.68 22.87 2.62
CA LEU A 279 4.30 23.30 2.46
C LEU A 279 3.81 22.87 1.08
N GLU A 280 2.71 22.12 1.07
CA GLU A 280 2.03 21.73 -0.16
C GLU A 280 1.47 22.98 -0.86
N VAL A 281 1.89 23.18 -2.10
CA VAL A 281 1.46 24.32 -2.94
C VAL A 281 0.61 23.90 -4.12
N LEU A 282 0.68 22.62 -4.52
CA LEU A 282 -0.14 22.03 -5.57
C LEU A 282 -0.58 20.62 -5.15
N ASN A 283 -1.76 20.23 -5.61
CA ASN A 283 -2.23 18.87 -5.66
C ASN A 283 -2.51 18.48 -7.12
N VAL A 284 -1.91 17.39 -7.59
CA VAL A 284 -1.98 16.96 -8.99
C VAL A 284 -2.73 15.64 -9.07
N ASP A 285 -3.82 15.60 -9.84
CA ASP A 285 -4.58 14.39 -10.10
C ASP A 285 -3.97 13.63 -11.29
N TYR A 286 -3.85 12.31 -11.14
CA TYR A 286 -3.37 11.38 -12.14
C TYR A 286 -4.37 10.24 -12.35
N GLU A 287 -4.42 9.74 -13.58
CA GLU A 287 -5.08 8.49 -13.94
C GLU A 287 -4.04 7.49 -14.45
N THR A 288 -4.31 6.20 -14.25
CA THR A 288 -3.49 5.12 -14.79
C THR A 288 -3.79 4.87 -16.27
N ASN A 289 -2.77 4.44 -17.02
CA ASN A 289 -2.94 4.02 -18.40
C ASN A 289 -3.46 2.57 -18.45
N ALA A 290 -4.79 2.43 -18.49
CA ALA A 290 -5.48 1.16 -18.50
C ALA A 290 -5.00 0.18 -19.59
N GLY A 291 -4.63 0.70 -20.78
CA GLY A 291 -4.16 -0.14 -21.89
C GLY A 291 -2.85 -0.87 -21.59
N THR A 292 -1.99 -0.31 -20.75
CA THR A 292 -0.71 -0.91 -20.35
C THR A 292 -0.86 -1.78 -19.10
N LEU A 293 -1.73 -1.38 -18.17
CA LEU A 293 -1.85 -1.95 -16.83
C LEU A 293 -2.96 -3.01 -16.70
N ALA A 294 -3.83 -3.19 -17.69
CA ALA A 294 -4.82 -4.25 -17.68
C ALA A 294 -4.15 -5.64 -17.67
N GLY A 295 -4.51 -6.49 -16.71
CA GLY A 295 -4.02 -7.85 -16.55
C GLY A 295 -2.66 -7.98 -15.85
N THR A 296 -2.08 -6.87 -15.35
CA THR A 296 -0.84 -6.96 -14.56
C THR A 296 -1.15 -7.37 -13.12
N THR A 297 -0.42 -8.37 -12.63
CA THR A 297 -0.59 -8.91 -11.26
C THR A 297 0.43 -8.41 -10.27
N ASP A 298 1.55 -7.85 -10.76
CA ASP A 298 2.65 -7.38 -9.93
C ASP A 298 2.65 -5.85 -9.84
N ALA A 299 3.08 -5.34 -8.68
CA ALA A 299 3.23 -3.90 -8.50
C ALA A 299 4.28 -3.31 -9.45
N THR A 300 3.96 -2.16 -10.04
CA THR A 300 4.82 -1.45 -11.01
C THR A 300 5.14 -0.06 -10.49
N ALA A 301 6.43 0.29 -10.40
CA ALA A 301 6.86 1.62 -9.97
C ALA A 301 7.10 2.55 -11.16
N THR A 302 6.72 3.82 -11.00
CA THR A 302 7.00 4.91 -11.96
C THR A 302 7.50 6.15 -11.22
N SER A 303 8.38 6.93 -11.85
CA SER A 303 8.98 8.13 -11.26
C SER A 303 8.25 9.40 -11.70
N LEU A 304 8.17 10.36 -10.78
CA LEU A 304 7.84 11.75 -11.05
C LEU A 304 9.12 12.57 -10.96
N SER A 305 9.60 13.09 -12.08
CA SER A 305 10.93 13.70 -12.17
C SER A 305 10.88 15.17 -12.51
N TRP A 306 11.58 15.99 -11.72
CA TRP A 306 11.66 17.42 -11.96
C TRP A 306 12.53 17.71 -13.20
N VAL A 307 11.99 18.48 -14.15
CA VAL A 307 12.67 18.78 -15.42
C VAL A 307 12.40 20.21 -15.89
N ASN A 308 13.43 20.83 -16.49
CA ASN A 308 13.33 22.18 -17.09
C ASN A 308 13.07 22.13 -18.60
N THR A 309 12.65 20.97 -19.13
CA THR A 309 12.53 20.73 -20.58
C THR A 309 11.09 20.57 -21.05
N LEU A 310 10.11 20.55 -20.14
CA LEU A 310 8.69 20.38 -20.48
C LEU A 310 8.05 21.69 -20.92
N GLY A 311 7.10 21.59 -21.84
CA GLY A 311 6.39 22.73 -22.41
C GLY A 311 7.03 23.29 -23.69
N ALA A 312 6.27 24.12 -24.39
CA ALA A 312 6.73 24.84 -25.58
C ALA A 312 6.27 26.32 -25.52
N PRO A 313 7.13 27.26 -25.10
CA PRO A 313 8.55 27.07 -24.74
C PRO A 313 8.73 26.27 -23.43
N PRO A 314 9.92 25.67 -23.20
CA PRO A 314 10.20 24.96 -21.95
C PRO A 314 10.01 25.85 -20.72
N VAL A 315 9.44 25.28 -19.66
CA VAL A 315 9.26 25.93 -18.36
C VAL A 315 10.40 25.54 -17.44
N ASP A 316 11.17 26.53 -17.00
CA ASP A 316 12.18 26.35 -15.97
C ASP A 316 11.52 26.25 -14.58
N ASN A 317 12.03 25.35 -13.75
CA ASN A 317 11.66 25.29 -12.33
C ASN A 317 12.38 26.42 -11.58
N VAL A 318 11.62 27.39 -11.06
CA VAL A 318 12.17 28.52 -10.29
C VAL A 318 11.24 28.98 -9.17
N VAL A 319 11.81 29.56 -8.12
CA VAL A 319 11.13 30.34 -7.08
C VAL A 319 11.51 31.81 -7.24
N VAL A 320 10.54 32.73 -7.09
CA VAL A 320 10.79 34.17 -7.21
C VAL A 320 10.95 34.80 -5.82
N VAL A 321 12.11 35.41 -5.56
CA VAL A 321 12.43 36.13 -4.31
C VAL A 321 13.00 37.51 -4.63
N GLY A 322 12.39 38.56 -4.10
CA GLY A 322 12.80 39.94 -4.37
C GLY A 322 12.76 40.29 -5.87
N GLY A 323 11.96 39.58 -6.68
CA GLY A 323 11.92 39.70 -8.13
C GLY A 323 13.03 38.97 -8.89
N ALA A 324 13.95 38.29 -8.21
CA ALA A 324 14.93 37.41 -8.83
C ALA A 324 14.38 35.97 -8.94
N SER A 325 14.72 35.28 -10.02
CA SER A 325 14.40 33.85 -10.21
C SER A 325 15.54 32.99 -9.68
N LEU A 326 15.23 32.12 -8.72
CA LEU A 326 16.16 31.20 -8.08
C LEU A 326 15.83 29.77 -8.49
N SER A 327 16.83 28.99 -8.88
CA SER A 327 16.66 27.57 -9.17
C SER A 327 16.64 26.77 -7.87
N PRO A 328 15.62 25.93 -7.65
CA PRO A 328 15.55 25.07 -6.48
C PRO A 328 16.38 23.78 -6.69
N SER A 329 16.64 23.08 -5.60
CA SER A 329 17.00 21.66 -5.62
C SER A 329 15.73 20.79 -5.76
N PHE A 330 15.90 19.52 -6.16
CA PHE A 330 14.79 18.63 -6.49
C PHE A 330 14.81 17.35 -5.68
N GLU A 331 13.64 16.98 -5.18
CA GLU A 331 13.34 15.64 -4.67
C GLU A 331 12.24 15.03 -5.55
N ASP A 332 12.65 14.07 -6.38
CA ASP A 332 11.76 13.32 -7.27
C ASP A 332 10.81 12.41 -6.46
N GLY A 333 9.61 12.22 -7.00
CA GLY A 333 8.61 11.32 -6.44
C GLY A 333 8.70 9.92 -7.06
N THR A 334 8.25 8.90 -6.34
CA THR A 334 8.02 7.56 -6.88
C THR A 334 6.59 7.13 -6.55
N ILE A 335 5.84 6.74 -7.58
CA ILE A 335 4.51 6.15 -7.45
C ILE A 335 4.63 4.64 -7.65
N THR A 336 4.21 3.88 -6.65
CA THR A 336 4.07 2.42 -6.76
C THR A 336 2.62 2.10 -7.11
N LEU A 337 2.37 1.63 -8.32
CA LEU A 337 1.05 1.20 -8.78
C LEU A 337 0.83 -0.25 -8.36
N GLU A 338 -0.16 -0.49 -7.51
CA GLU A 338 -0.47 -1.81 -6.96
C GLU A 338 -1.82 -2.32 -7.53
N PRO A 339 -1.83 -3.40 -8.32
CA PRO A 339 -3.07 -3.97 -8.83
C PRO A 339 -3.89 -4.58 -7.69
N LEU A 340 -5.16 -4.23 -7.63
CA LEU A 340 -6.17 -4.96 -6.88
C LEU A 340 -6.90 -5.89 -7.84
N THR A 341 -6.74 -7.19 -7.65
CA THR A 341 -7.59 -8.17 -8.34
C THR A 341 -8.88 -8.33 -7.55
N VAL A 342 -9.93 -7.63 -7.96
CA VAL A 342 -11.28 -7.93 -7.49
C VAL A 342 -11.72 -9.22 -8.19
N PRO A 343 -12.01 -10.31 -7.46
CA PRO A 343 -12.48 -11.54 -8.08
C PRO A 343 -13.85 -11.32 -8.74
N GLU A 344 -14.09 -11.97 -9.88
CA GLU A 344 -15.41 -11.98 -10.50
C GLU A 344 -16.44 -12.68 -9.59
N PRO A 345 -17.75 -12.40 -9.77
CA PRO A 345 -18.80 -13.11 -9.05
C PRO A 345 -18.72 -14.61 -9.29
N GLU A 346 -18.72 -15.39 -8.21
CA GLU A 346 -18.59 -16.85 -8.26
C GLU A 346 -19.87 -17.48 -7.69
N PHE A 347 -20.52 -18.31 -8.49
CA PHE A 347 -21.78 -18.97 -8.11
C PHE A 347 -21.58 -20.48 -7.95
N THR A 348 -22.39 -21.11 -7.13
CA THR A 348 -22.42 -22.57 -6.96
C THR A 348 -23.81 -23.09 -7.31
N PHE A 349 -23.85 -24.14 -8.13
CA PHE A 349 -25.04 -24.95 -8.36
C PHE A 349 -24.94 -26.22 -7.52
N SER A 350 -25.96 -26.47 -6.69
CA SER A 350 -25.95 -27.62 -5.79
C SER A 350 -27.17 -28.52 -6.02
N ALA A 351 -26.89 -29.81 -6.17
CA ALA A 351 -27.89 -30.88 -6.09
C ALA A 351 -27.75 -31.57 -4.72
N PRO A 352 -28.85 -31.92 -4.03
CA PRO A 352 -28.79 -32.43 -2.67
C PRO A 352 -28.45 -33.92 -2.64
N ASP A 353 -27.91 -34.36 -1.50
CA ASP A 353 -27.97 -35.75 -1.08
C ASP A 353 -29.31 -36.04 -0.39
N GLN A 354 -30.10 -36.95 -0.95
CA GLN A 354 -31.43 -37.30 -0.45
C GLN A 354 -31.61 -38.80 -0.32
N SER A 355 -32.38 -39.25 0.67
CA SER A 355 -32.81 -40.64 0.79
C SER A 355 -34.30 -40.75 0.50
N GLN A 356 -34.67 -41.75 -0.28
CA GLN A 356 -36.05 -41.99 -0.68
C GLN A 356 -36.38 -43.47 -0.57
N ASN A 357 -37.57 -43.78 -0.06
CA ASN A 357 -38.08 -45.14 -0.02
C ASN A 357 -38.86 -45.44 -1.31
N TYR A 358 -38.79 -46.70 -1.75
CA TYR A 358 -39.58 -47.22 -2.86
C TYR A 358 -40.12 -48.62 -2.53
N ASP A 359 -41.15 -49.06 -3.25
CA ASP A 359 -41.66 -50.41 -3.11
C ASP A 359 -40.64 -51.41 -3.69
N GLY A 360 -40.04 -52.24 -2.84
CA GLY A 360 -39.05 -53.25 -3.21
C GLY A 360 -39.60 -54.39 -4.06
N ASN A 361 -40.92 -54.61 -4.09
CA ASN A 361 -41.56 -55.62 -4.93
C ASN A 361 -41.73 -55.12 -6.37
N THR A 362 -42.21 -53.88 -6.54
CA THR A 362 -42.52 -53.31 -7.87
C THR A 362 -41.41 -52.43 -8.42
N GLY A 363 -40.55 -51.89 -7.56
CA GLY A 363 -39.52 -50.90 -7.92
C GLY A 363 -40.06 -49.48 -8.06
N GLU A 364 -41.32 -49.20 -7.71
CA GLU A 364 -42.01 -47.92 -7.98
C GLU A 364 -41.94 -46.93 -6.80
N SER A 365 -41.68 -45.65 -7.12
CA SER A 365 -41.76 -44.49 -6.24
C SER A 365 -41.61 -43.21 -7.07
N CYS A 366 -42.15 -42.09 -6.57
CA CYS A 366 -41.92 -40.76 -7.14
C CYS A 366 -41.62 -39.76 -6.02
N PHE A 367 -40.73 -38.82 -6.29
CA PHE A 367 -40.22 -37.85 -5.32
C PHE A 367 -39.73 -36.59 -6.04
N SER A 368 -39.58 -35.50 -5.30
CA SER A 368 -39.05 -34.24 -5.84
C SER A 368 -37.68 -33.93 -5.24
N VAL A 369 -36.83 -33.28 -6.02
CA VAL A 369 -35.48 -32.86 -5.66
C VAL A 369 -35.37 -31.33 -5.84
N GLY A 370 -35.04 -30.62 -4.77
CA GLY A 370 -34.80 -29.17 -4.81
C GLY A 370 -33.38 -28.85 -5.28
N ILE A 371 -33.24 -27.93 -6.22
CA ILE A 371 -31.97 -27.49 -6.78
C ILE A 371 -31.70 -26.05 -6.34
N THR A 372 -30.51 -25.79 -5.83
CA THR A 372 -30.16 -24.48 -5.26
C THR A 372 -29.06 -23.77 -6.02
N ILE A 373 -29.10 -22.44 -6.01
CA ILE A 373 -27.98 -21.56 -6.38
C ILE A 373 -27.55 -20.76 -5.15
N SER A 374 -26.25 -20.60 -4.95
CA SER A 374 -25.64 -19.63 -4.02
C SER A 374 -24.52 -18.86 -4.70
N GLU A 375 -24.15 -17.72 -4.14
CA GLU A 375 -22.98 -16.93 -4.53
C GLU A 375 -21.94 -16.96 -3.40
N VAL A 376 -20.66 -17.04 -3.77
CA VAL A 376 -19.54 -17.00 -2.82
C VAL A 376 -19.31 -15.56 -2.37
N ASP A 377 -19.32 -15.33 -1.05
CA ASP A 377 -19.03 -14.01 -0.48
C ASP A 377 -17.54 -13.66 -0.59
N ASN A 378 -17.20 -12.95 -1.66
CA ASN A 378 -15.87 -12.40 -1.91
C ASN A 378 -15.75 -10.91 -1.53
N SER A 379 -16.69 -10.36 -0.74
CA SER A 379 -16.71 -8.94 -0.37
C SER A 379 -15.47 -8.49 0.41
N ALA A 380 -14.85 -9.40 1.17
CA ALA A 380 -13.59 -9.14 1.87
C ALA A 380 -12.42 -8.83 0.92
N LEU A 381 -12.53 -9.21 -0.36
CA LEU A 381 -11.55 -8.95 -1.42
C LEU A 381 -11.94 -7.74 -2.29
N GLY A 382 -12.99 -7.00 -1.90
CA GLY A 382 -13.47 -5.81 -2.61
C GLY A 382 -14.45 -6.10 -3.75
N ALA A 383 -14.93 -7.34 -3.90
CA ALA A 383 -15.97 -7.67 -4.87
C ALA A 383 -17.35 -7.22 -4.38
N ASP A 384 -18.20 -6.81 -5.32
CA ASP A 384 -19.61 -6.59 -5.03
C ASP A 384 -20.23 -7.93 -4.59
N PHE A 385 -21.05 -7.91 -3.55
CA PHE A 385 -21.78 -9.08 -3.06
C PHE A 385 -23.05 -8.66 -2.31
N PRO A 386 -24.20 -9.34 -2.56
CA PRO A 386 -24.40 -10.30 -3.64
C PRO A 386 -24.63 -9.57 -4.98
N ASN A 387 -24.35 -10.26 -6.09
CA ASN A 387 -24.55 -9.77 -7.45
C ASN A 387 -25.95 -10.08 -7.97
N ASP A 388 -26.53 -9.11 -8.69
CA ASP A 388 -27.82 -9.24 -9.35
C ASP A 388 -27.68 -10.05 -10.65
N THR A 389 -28.34 -11.21 -10.70
CA THR A 389 -28.36 -12.09 -11.88
C THR A 389 -29.58 -11.83 -12.76
N GLN A 390 -29.48 -12.14 -14.06
CA GLN A 390 -30.56 -11.96 -15.06
C GLN A 390 -31.13 -13.28 -15.62
N GLY A 391 -30.54 -14.41 -15.24
CA GLY A 391 -30.92 -15.72 -15.73
C GLY A 391 -29.86 -16.78 -15.44
N PHE A 392 -30.18 -18.03 -15.77
CA PHE A 392 -29.26 -19.15 -15.69
C PHE A 392 -29.64 -20.25 -16.69
N SER A 393 -28.71 -21.12 -17.04
CA SER A 393 -29.01 -22.39 -17.70
C SER A 393 -28.34 -23.55 -17.00
N MET A 394 -28.99 -24.70 -17.05
CA MET A 394 -28.66 -25.88 -16.27
C MET A 394 -28.82 -27.16 -17.11
N GLY A 395 -27.90 -28.09 -16.91
CA GLY A 395 -27.97 -29.48 -17.36
C GLY A 395 -27.56 -30.40 -16.20
N LEU A 396 -28.46 -31.29 -15.81
CA LEU A 396 -28.22 -32.27 -14.74
C LEU A 396 -28.53 -33.67 -15.25
N ALA A 397 -27.56 -34.57 -15.12
CA ALA A 397 -27.67 -35.97 -15.50
C ALA A 397 -28.08 -36.85 -14.32
N ASN A 398 -28.83 -37.90 -14.63
CA ASN A 398 -29.20 -38.99 -13.71
C ASN A 398 -28.95 -40.35 -14.37
N ASP A 399 -28.95 -41.42 -13.57
CA ASP A 399 -28.94 -42.79 -14.09
C ASP A 399 -30.35 -43.22 -14.55
N SER A 400 -30.55 -43.26 -15.87
CA SER A 400 -31.80 -43.69 -16.51
C SER A 400 -32.17 -45.15 -16.25
N GLY A 401 -31.26 -45.95 -15.71
CA GLY A 401 -31.56 -47.34 -15.34
C GLY A 401 -32.38 -47.47 -14.07
N VAL A 402 -32.40 -46.42 -13.21
CA VAL A 402 -33.00 -46.50 -11.86
C VAL A 402 -33.96 -45.35 -11.56
N MET A 403 -33.82 -44.19 -12.21
CA MET A 403 -34.77 -43.09 -12.08
C MET A 403 -34.83 -42.27 -13.37
N GLU A 404 -35.98 -41.61 -13.61
CA GLU A 404 -36.18 -40.71 -14.75
C GLU A 404 -36.90 -39.43 -14.29
N PRO A 405 -36.46 -38.25 -14.75
CA PRO A 405 -37.15 -36.99 -14.48
C PRO A 405 -38.49 -36.94 -15.20
N GLN A 406 -39.50 -36.42 -14.51
CA GLN A 406 -40.89 -36.29 -14.99
C GLN A 406 -41.26 -34.84 -15.26
N ALA A 407 -40.78 -33.91 -14.43
CA ALA A 407 -41.01 -32.48 -14.58
C ALA A 407 -39.87 -31.68 -13.94
N VAL A 408 -39.60 -30.49 -14.49
CA VAL A 408 -38.69 -29.49 -13.91
C VAL A 408 -39.53 -28.25 -13.63
N ASN A 409 -39.80 -27.99 -12.35
CA ASN A 409 -40.66 -26.90 -11.92
C ASN A 409 -39.81 -25.72 -11.44
N VAL A 410 -40.05 -24.52 -11.97
CA VAL A 410 -39.34 -23.31 -11.55
C VAL A 410 -39.96 -22.75 -10.28
N THR A 411 -39.13 -22.45 -9.27
CA THR A 411 -39.58 -22.01 -7.92
C THR A 411 -39.19 -20.56 -7.61
N LEU A 412 -38.84 -19.78 -8.63
CA LEU A 412 -38.42 -18.39 -8.50
C LEU A 412 -39.52 -17.51 -7.87
N PRO A 413 -39.14 -16.41 -7.16
CA PRO A 413 -40.09 -15.51 -6.51
C PRO A 413 -40.92 -14.65 -7.49
N PHE A 414 -40.67 -14.79 -8.79
CA PHE A 414 -41.36 -14.14 -9.88
C PHE A 414 -41.48 -15.10 -11.07
N GLU A 415 -42.43 -14.81 -11.96
CA GLU A 415 -42.55 -15.53 -13.23
C GLU A 415 -41.47 -15.03 -14.21
N PRO A 416 -40.56 -15.90 -14.69
CA PRO A 416 -39.56 -15.51 -15.67
C PRO A 416 -40.19 -15.31 -17.06
N ASP A 417 -39.65 -14.37 -17.85
CA ASP A 417 -40.09 -14.15 -19.23
C ASP A 417 -39.84 -15.39 -20.13
N PHE A 418 -38.87 -16.23 -19.77
CA PHE A 418 -38.58 -17.49 -20.43
C PHE A 418 -38.09 -18.54 -19.43
N ALA A 419 -38.70 -19.71 -19.44
CA ALA A 419 -38.21 -20.93 -18.80
C ALA A 419 -38.58 -22.11 -19.68
N ALA A 420 -37.58 -22.71 -20.34
CA ALA A 420 -37.81 -23.87 -21.21
C ALA A 420 -36.60 -24.80 -21.22
N GLY A 421 -36.88 -26.08 -21.43
CA GLY A 421 -35.91 -27.14 -21.23
C GLY A 421 -36.31 -28.44 -21.90
N GLY A 422 -35.46 -29.46 -21.74
CA GLY A 422 -35.70 -30.82 -22.22
C GLY A 422 -35.68 -31.83 -21.08
N ILE A 423 -36.54 -32.84 -21.16
CA ILE A 423 -36.53 -34.00 -20.27
C ILE A 423 -36.09 -35.21 -21.09
N PHE A 424 -35.11 -35.93 -20.58
CA PHE A 424 -34.52 -37.12 -21.20
C PHE A 424 -34.45 -38.23 -20.15
N PRO A 425 -34.40 -39.51 -20.55
CA PRO A 425 -34.24 -40.60 -19.57
C PRO A 425 -33.04 -40.41 -18.63
N GLY A 426 -31.91 -39.92 -19.17
CA GLY A 426 -30.67 -39.73 -18.42
C GLY A 426 -30.43 -38.33 -17.87
N GLY A 427 -31.43 -37.44 -17.86
CA GLY A 427 -31.26 -36.09 -17.33
C GLY A 427 -32.30 -35.09 -17.78
N TRP A 428 -32.13 -33.85 -17.35
CA TRP A 428 -32.91 -32.72 -17.83
C TRP A 428 -32.03 -31.50 -18.08
N THR A 429 -32.49 -30.63 -18.97
CA THR A 429 -31.91 -29.31 -19.20
C THR A 429 -32.95 -28.23 -18.99
N LEU A 430 -32.53 -27.03 -18.61
CA LEU A 430 -33.40 -25.87 -18.50
C LEU A 430 -32.61 -24.59 -18.74
N GLY A 431 -33.14 -23.67 -19.54
CA GLY A 431 -32.68 -22.28 -19.62
C GLY A 431 -33.75 -21.35 -19.09
N VAL A 432 -33.35 -20.38 -18.26
CA VAL A 432 -34.22 -19.39 -17.64
C VAL A 432 -33.69 -17.98 -17.91
N VAL A 433 -34.55 -17.10 -18.42
CA VAL A 433 -34.30 -15.66 -18.57
C VAL A 433 -35.35 -14.92 -17.75
N TYR A 434 -34.92 -14.11 -16.78
CA TYR A 434 -35.82 -13.45 -15.84
C TYR A 434 -36.65 -12.37 -16.53
N SER A 435 -36.01 -11.53 -17.36
CA SER A 435 -36.71 -10.59 -18.22
C SER A 435 -35.94 -10.21 -19.49
N PHE A 436 -36.61 -10.20 -20.65
CA PHE A 436 -36.05 -9.73 -21.91
C PHE A 436 -35.97 -8.20 -22.00
N THR A 437 -36.85 -7.50 -21.29
CA THR A 437 -36.91 -6.02 -21.28
C THR A 437 -36.14 -5.40 -20.12
N GLY A 438 -35.58 -6.24 -19.24
CA GLY A 438 -35.01 -5.84 -17.95
C GLY A 438 -36.08 -5.57 -16.88
N GLY A 439 -35.64 -5.49 -15.62
CA GLY A 439 -36.49 -5.12 -14.48
C GLY A 439 -36.67 -6.20 -13.40
N ASN A 440 -36.43 -7.47 -13.73
CA ASN A 440 -36.34 -8.56 -12.76
C ASN A 440 -34.87 -9.02 -12.66
N THR A 441 -34.30 -8.90 -11.47
CA THR A 441 -33.00 -9.46 -11.10
C THR A 441 -33.16 -10.31 -9.84
N LEU A 442 -32.23 -11.23 -9.62
CA LEU A 442 -32.20 -12.04 -8.41
C LEU A 442 -30.77 -12.21 -7.92
N ALA A 443 -30.56 -12.05 -6.62
CA ALA A 443 -29.28 -12.24 -5.96
C ALA A 443 -29.31 -13.50 -5.09
N PHE A 444 -28.14 -14.11 -4.86
CA PHE A 444 -28.02 -15.42 -4.18
C PHE A 444 -27.07 -15.38 -2.96
N PRO A 445 -27.28 -14.48 -1.97
CA PRO A 445 -26.36 -14.36 -0.83
C PRO A 445 -26.31 -15.61 0.07
N GLU A 446 -27.35 -16.45 0.00
CA GLU A 446 -27.45 -17.75 0.67
C GLU A 446 -28.05 -18.75 -0.33
N PRO A 447 -27.86 -20.07 -0.15
CA PRO A 447 -28.47 -21.08 -1.00
C PRO A 447 -29.99 -20.89 -1.12
N LEU A 448 -30.46 -20.67 -2.35
CA LEU A 448 -31.87 -20.49 -2.67
C LEU A 448 -32.32 -21.59 -3.65
N GLU A 449 -33.41 -22.28 -3.32
CA GLU A 449 -34.04 -23.24 -4.23
C GLU A 449 -34.67 -22.52 -5.42
N VAL A 450 -34.15 -22.79 -6.61
CA VAL A 450 -34.60 -22.18 -7.88
C VAL A 450 -35.41 -23.14 -8.74
N LEU A 451 -35.26 -24.45 -8.53
CA LEU A 451 -36.01 -25.50 -9.22
C LEU A 451 -36.42 -26.61 -8.25
N SER A 452 -37.57 -27.23 -8.52
CA SER A 452 -38.02 -28.49 -7.94
C SER A 452 -38.25 -29.50 -9.05
N VAL A 453 -37.42 -30.56 -9.09
CA VAL A 453 -37.44 -31.57 -10.15
C VAL A 453 -38.15 -32.82 -9.66
N ASP A 454 -39.22 -33.21 -10.33
CA ASP A 454 -39.95 -34.44 -10.03
C ASP A 454 -39.29 -35.62 -10.73
N TYR A 455 -38.97 -36.67 -9.98
CA TYR A 455 -38.45 -37.94 -10.47
C TYR A 455 -39.40 -39.07 -10.13
N CYS A 456 -39.39 -40.10 -10.98
CA CYS A 456 -39.93 -41.41 -10.62
C CYS A 456 -38.86 -42.47 -10.84
N THR A 457 -38.91 -43.54 -10.06
CA THR A 457 -38.01 -44.68 -10.21
C THR A 457 -38.34 -45.50 -11.45
N VAL A 458 -37.33 -46.17 -12.00
CA VAL A 458 -37.48 -47.13 -13.09
C VAL A 458 -37.62 -48.52 -12.49
N ALA A 459 -38.85 -49.03 -12.48
CA ALA A 459 -39.24 -50.30 -11.85
C ALA A 459 -38.31 -51.47 -12.23
N ASP A 460 -38.02 -51.65 -13.52
CA ASP A 460 -37.18 -52.74 -14.03
C ASP A 460 -35.75 -52.74 -13.46
N GLY A 461 -35.24 -51.57 -13.03
CA GLY A 461 -33.90 -51.44 -12.45
C GLY A 461 -33.83 -51.73 -10.96
N LEU A 462 -34.97 -51.70 -10.25
CA LEU A 462 -35.01 -51.72 -8.78
C LEU A 462 -35.86 -52.85 -8.19
N ALA A 463 -36.82 -53.41 -8.95
CA ALA A 463 -37.68 -54.48 -8.47
C ALA A 463 -36.85 -55.68 -7.97
N GLY A 464 -37.11 -56.09 -6.74
CA GLY A 464 -36.42 -57.20 -6.08
C GLY A 464 -35.02 -56.89 -5.53
N ALA A 465 -34.56 -55.63 -5.58
CA ALA A 465 -33.29 -55.25 -4.97
C ALA A 465 -33.39 -55.29 -3.43
N THR A 466 -32.48 -56.02 -2.77
CA THR A 466 -32.56 -56.32 -1.33
C THR A 466 -31.80 -55.33 -0.44
N GLY A 467 -31.23 -54.27 -1.00
CA GLY A 467 -30.50 -53.25 -0.25
C GLY A 467 -30.54 -51.88 -0.93
N PRO A 468 -30.05 -50.83 -0.25
CA PRO A 468 -30.04 -49.47 -0.79
C PRO A 468 -29.26 -49.37 -2.11
N THR A 469 -29.82 -48.63 -3.06
CA THR A 469 -29.18 -48.30 -4.34
C THR A 469 -28.89 -46.80 -4.36
N VAL A 470 -27.63 -46.42 -4.55
CA VAL A 470 -27.24 -45.00 -4.64
C VAL A 470 -27.05 -44.63 -6.11
N THR A 471 -27.73 -43.59 -6.55
CA THR A 471 -27.59 -43.01 -7.90
C THR A 471 -27.15 -41.56 -7.82
N ALA A 472 -26.26 -41.16 -8.73
CA ALA A 472 -25.73 -39.79 -8.76
C ALA A 472 -26.70 -38.82 -9.46
N LEU A 473 -26.63 -37.56 -9.04
CA LEU A 473 -27.09 -36.39 -9.76
C LEU A 473 -25.84 -35.59 -10.14
N SER A 474 -25.50 -35.56 -11.42
CA SER A 474 -24.25 -34.97 -11.88
C SER A 474 -24.48 -33.78 -12.80
N TRP A 475 -23.88 -32.65 -12.49
CA TRP A 475 -23.93 -31.45 -13.32
C TRP A 475 -23.14 -31.67 -14.61
N VAL A 476 -23.78 -31.46 -15.77
CA VAL A 476 -23.14 -31.67 -17.08
C VAL A 476 -23.52 -30.56 -18.06
N GLY A 477 -22.54 -30.08 -18.83
CA GLY A 477 -22.77 -29.16 -19.96
C GLY A 477 -23.05 -29.85 -21.30
N THR A 478 -23.16 -31.17 -21.31
CA THR A 478 -23.22 -31.99 -22.54
C THR A 478 -24.61 -32.51 -22.88
N LEU A 479 -25.60 -32.23 -22.04
CA LEU A 479 -26.96 -32.72 -22.20
C LEU A 479 -27.78 -31.78 -23.09
N GLY A 480 -28.66 -32.35 -23.92
CA GLY A 480 -29.47 -31.62 -24.91
C GLY A 480 -28.86 -31.58 -26.31
N ASP A 481 -29.68 -31.18 -27.29
CA ASP A 481 -29.25 -30.88 -28.67
C ASP A 481 -29.90 -29.55 -29.14
N PRO A 482 -29.15 -28.43 -29.17
CA PRO A 482 -27.73 -28.32 -28.79
C PRO A 482 -27.50 -28.56 -27.29
N PRO A 483 -26.27 -28.97 -26.88
CA PRO A 483 -25.92 -29.08 -25.46
C PRO A 483 -26.14 -27.78 -24.70
N VAL A 484 -26.63 -27.89 -23.46
CA VAL A 484 -26.88 -26.76 -22.56
C VAL A 484 -25.77 -26.68 -21.53
N ASP A 485 -25.01 -25.59 -21.55
CA ASP A 485 -23.98 -25.31 -20.55
C ASP A 485 -24.60 -24.85 -19.22
N ASN A 486 -23.91 -25.15 -18.12
CA ASN A 486 -24.23 -24.60 -16.81
C ASN A 486 -23.65 -23.18 -16.71
N VAL A 487 -24.52 -22.16 -16.69
CA VAL A 487 -24.09 -20.76 -16.55
C VAL A 487 -25.08 -19.93 -15.73
N VAL A 488 -24.56 -18.88 -15.08
CA VAL A 488 -25.32 -17.79 -14.48
C VAL A 488 -25.04 -16.52 -15.28
N VAL A 489 -26.06 -15.69 -15.51
CA VAL A 489 -25.91 -14.44 -16.24
C VAL A 489 -25.85 -13.27 -15.26
N VAL A 490 -24.76 -12.50 -15.32
CA VAL A 490 -24.54 -11.27 -14.53
C VAL A 490 -24.11 -10.15 -15.46
N GLU A 491 -24.85 -9.04 -15.44
CA GLU A 491 -24.64 -7.86 -16.31
C GLU A 491 -24.56 -8.21 -17.81
N GLY A 492 -25.22 -9.30 -18.21
CA GLY A 492 -25.20 -9.81 -19.59
C GLY A 492 -24.01 -10.72 -19.93
N ASN A 493 -23.06 -10.92 -19.02
CA ASN A 493 -21.98 -11.90 -19.16
C ASN A 493 -22.44 -13.28 -18.66
N SER A 494 -21.95 -14.35 -19.30
CA SER A 494 -22.22 -15.73 -18.88
C SER A 494 -21.04 -16.24 -18.05
N LEU A 495 -21.30 -16.53 -16.77
CA LEU A 495 -20.33 -17.03 -15.82
C LEU A 495 -20.56 -18.52 -15.56
N SER A 496 -19.51 -19.33 -15.58
CA SER A 496 -19.58 -20.75 -15.22
C SER A 496 -19.61 -20.90 -13.70
N PRO A 497 -20.57 -21.65 -13.14
CA PRO A 497 -20.64 -21.88 -11.70
C PRO A 497 -19.71 -23.02 -11.26
N ASN A 498 -19.36 -23.03 -9.99
CA ASN A 498 -18.94 -24.22 -9.29
C ASN A 498 -20.10 -25.23 -9.25
N ILE A 499 -19.76 -26.51 -9.34
CA ILE A 499 -20.74 -27.59 -9.36
C ILE A 499 -20.59 -28.47 -8.11
N GLU A 500 -21.69 -28.64 -7.39
CA GLU A 500 -21.83 -29.59 -6.30
C GLU A 500 -22.84 -30.66 -6.74
N ASP A 501 -22.30 -31.80 -7.16
CA ASP A 501 -23.08 -33.00 -7.47
C ASP A 501 -23.80 -33.51 -6.22
N GLY A 502 -24.94 -34.17 -6.44
CA GLY A 502 -25.74 -34.79 -5.39
C GLY A 502 -25.91 -36.28 -5.60
N SER A 503 -26.66 -36.93 -4.71
CA SER A 503 -27.00 -38.34 -4.86
C SER A 503 -28.37 -38.67 -4.26
N ILE A 504 -29.04 -39.64 -4.85
CA ILE A 504 -30.27 -40.21 -4.32
C ILE A 504 -29.99 -41.62 -3.82
N THR A 505 -30.23 -41.85 -2.54
CA THR A 505 -30.21 -43.18 -1.92
C THR A 505 -31.62 -43.76 -1.92
N LEU A 506 -31.86 -44.74 -2.79
CA LEU A 506 -33.13 -45.44 -2.94
C LEU A 506 -33.15 -46.67 -2.03
N ASN A 507 -34.04 -46.69 -1.05
CA ASN A 507 -34.18 -47.77 -0.07
C ASN A 507 -35.41 -48.64 -0.38
N PRO A 508 -35.22 -49.95 -0.65
CA PRO A 508 -36.34 -50.86 -0.88
C PRO A 508 -37.12 -51.10 0.41
N LEU A 509 -38.44 -51.01 0.34
CA LEU A 509 -39.38 -51.48 1.36
C LEU A 509 -40.16 -52.67 0.82
N PHE A 510 -40.11 -53.82 1.49
CA PHE A 510 -40.84 -55.01 1.08
C PHE A 510 -42.11 -55.18 1.90
N ASP A 511 -43.24 -55.43 1.23
CA ASP A 511 -44.43 -55.97 1.91
C ASP A 511 -44.07 -57.34 2.50
N LEU A 512 -44.20 -57.49 3.83
CA LEU A 512 -43.92 -58.74 4.49
C LEU A 512 -45.10 -59.71 4.32
N PRO A 513 -44.88 -60.98 3.91
CA PRO A 513 -45.94 -61.96 3.83
C PRO A 513 -46.51 -62.28 5.21
N PHE A 514 -47.84 -62.46 5.27
CA PHE A 514 -48.54 -62.85 6.48
C PHE A 514 -49.68 -63.84 6.20
N VAL A 515 -50.18 -64.49 7.26
CA VAL A 515 -51.44 -65.26 7.24
C VAL A 515 -52.50 -64.46 7.98
N ARG A 516 -53.59 -64.14 7.29
CA ARG A 516 -54.72 -63.41 7.86
C ARG A 516 -55.40 -64.23 8.95
N GLY A 517 -55.58 -63.63 10.12
CA GLY A 517 -56.06 -64.28 11.33
C GLY A 517 -54.97 -64.82 12.27
N ASN A 518 -53.68 -64.79 11.89
CA ASN A 518 -52.55 -65.20 12.74
C ASN A 518 -51.98 -64.00 13.52
N CYS A 519 -52.79 -63.44 14.42
CA CYS A 519 -52.44 -62.20 15.11
C CYS A 519 -51.29 -62.40 16.12
N ASN A 520 -51.19 -63.58 16.74
CA ASN A 520 -50.14 -63.85 17.72
C ASN A 520 -48.82 -64.32 17.07
N GLY A 521 -48.80 -64.47 15.74
CA GLY A 521 -47.63 -64.84 14.95
C GLY A 521 -47.15 -66.29 15.14
N ASP A 522 -47.96 -67.16 15.75
CA ASP A 522 -47.62 -68.56 15.99
C ASP A 522 -47.85 -69.45 14.76
N SER A 523 -47.60 -70.76 14.87
CA SER A 523 -47.64 -71.65 13.70
C SER A 523 -49.03 -71.95 13.12
N SER A 524 -50.11 -71.42 13.69
CA SER A 524 -51.46 -71.76 13.26
C SER A 524 -52.53 -70.75 13.68
N VAL A 525 -53.43 -70.40 12.74
CA VAL A 525 -54.65 -69.64 13.07
C VAL A 525 -55.59 -70.47 13.94
N ASN A 526 -55.76 -70.07 15.19
CA ASN A 526 -56.57 -70.75 16.19
C ASN A 526 -57.26 -69.78 17.18
N ILE A 527 -57.93 -70.31 18.21
CA ILE A 527 -58.69 -69.49 19.16
C ILE A 527 -57.76 -68.54 19.95
N ALA A 528 -56.48 -68.91 20.11
CA ALA A 528 -55.49 -68.08 20.76
C ALA A 528 -55.29 -66.74 20.05
N ASP A 529 -55.45 -66.66 18.72
CA ASP A 529 -55.38 -65.40 17.98
C ASP A 529 -56.51 -64.43 18.35
N GLY A 530 -57.74 -64.95 18.45
CA GLY A 530 -58.88 -64.12 18.89
C GLY A 530 -58.74 -63.66 20.33
N ILE A 531 -58.17 -64.51 21.21
CA ILE A 531 -57.86 -64.12 22.60
C ILE A 531 -56.72 -63.08 22.63
N TRP A 532 -55.73 -63.20 21.75
CA TRP A 532 -54.63 -62.25 21.62
C TRP A 532 -55.14 -60.86 21.27
N ILE A 533 -55.99 -60.76 20.24
CA ILE A 533 -56.64 -59.50 19.83
C ILE A 533 -57.38 -58.85 21.01
N LEU A 534 -58.19 -59.63 21.75
CA LEU A 534 -58.92 -59.10 22.91
C LEU A 534 -58.00 -58.67 24.06
N ASN A 535 -56.88 -59.35 24.26
CA ASN A 535 -55.91 -58.97 25.28
C ASN A 535 -55.18 -57.69 24.89
N GLU A 536 -54.79 -57.56 23.62
CA GLU A 536 -54.16 -56.35 23.08
C GLU A 536 -55.10 -55.14 23.19
N LEU A 537 -56.33 -55.26 22.68
CA LEU A 537 -57.28 -54.14 22.62
C LEU A 537 -57.85 -53.72 23.99
N PHE A 538 -57.98 -54.65 24.96
CA PHE A 538 -58.72 -54.38 26.21
C PHE A 538 -57.94 -54.64 27.51
N GLN A 539 -56.76 -55.24 27.46
CA GLN A 539 -56.02 -55.66 28.66
C GLN A 539 -54.52 -55.32 28.61
N ASP A 540 -54.14 -54.33 27.78
CA ASP A 540 -52.74 -53.90 27.61
C ASP A 540 -51.80 -55.08 27.30
N GLY A 541 -52.28 -56.05 26.52
CA GLY A 541 -51.50 -57.19 26.05
C GLY A 541 -50.38 -56.78 25.07
N PRO A 542 -49.42 -57.66 24.77
CA PRO A 542 -48.39 -57.39 23.78
C PRO A 542 -49.01 -57.12 22.40
N SER A 543 -48.46 -56.16 21.65
CA SER A 543 -48.92 -55.89 20.29
C SER A 543 -48.55 -57.00 19.32
N GLY A 544 -49.44 -57.28 18.36
CA GLY A 544 -49.11 -58.15 17.21
C GLY A 544 -47.96 -57.58 16.37
N THR A 545 -47.24 -58.44 15.65
CA THR A 545 -46.12 -58.02 14.76
C THR A 545 -46.57 -57.64 13.35
N CYS A 546 -47.87 -57.77 13.05
CA CYS A 546 -48.46 -57.49 11.75
C CYS A 546 -49.94 -57.16 11.93
N ALA A 547 -50.28 -55.87 11.84
CA ALA A 547 -51.65 -55.40 12.05
C ALA A 547 -52.60 -55.99 10.99
N ALA A 548 -52.12 -56.12 9.75
CA ALA A 548 -52.87 -56.74 8.66
C ALA A 548 -53.17 -58.24 8.91
N ALA A 549 -52.38 -58.93 9.74
CA ALA A 549 -52.68 -60.31 10.15
C ALA A 549 -53.78 -60.38 11.22
N CYS A 550 -53.95 -59.32 12.02
CA CYS A 550 -54.95 -59.25 13.08
C CYS A 550 -56.34 -58.80 12.56
N ASP A 551 -56.40 -58.06 11.46
CA ASP A 551 -57.64 -57.78 10.70
C ASP A 551 -58.06 -59.03 9.92
N ILE A 552 -58.85 -59.91 10.54
CA ILE A 552 -59.24 -61.18 9.93
C ILE A 552 -60.43 -61.02 8.97
N ASN A 553 -61.28 -60.03 9.21
CA ASN A 553 -62.49 -59.82 8.42
C ASN A 553 -62.20 -59.03 7.12
N GLY A 554 -61.04 -58.37 7.04
CA GLY A 554 -60.54 -57.66 5.87
C GLY A 554 -61.23 -56.33 5.60
N ASP A 555 -61.69 -55.64 6.64
CA ASP A 555 -62.34 -54.33 6.53
C ASP A 555 -61.39 -53.13 6.80
N ASP A 556 -60.08 -53.41 6.88
CA ASP A 556 -58.99 -52.46 7.17
C ASP A 556 -59.11 -51.81 8.57
N LEU A 557 -59.92 -52.37 9.47
CA LEU A 557 -60.02 -51.96 10.86
C LEU A 557 -59.56 -53.10 11.77
N TYR A 558 -58.59 -52.80 12.63
CA TYR A 558 -58.19 -53.74 13.68
C TYR A 558 -59.04 -53.49 14.94
N ASP A 559 -60.09 -54.29 15.16
CA ASP A 559 -61.01 -54.11 16.30
C ASP A 559 -61.57 -55.42 16.91
N MET A 560 -62.60 -55.30 17.78
CA MET A 560 -63.19 -56.46 18.46
C MET A 560 -63.91 -57.44 17.51
N ALA A 561 -64.36 -56.96 16.34
CA ALA A 561 -65.02 -57.78 15.34
C ALA A 561 -64.07 -58.85 14.82
N ASP A 562 -62.78 -58.55 14.73
CA ASP A 562 -61.75 -59.52 14.32
C ASP A 562 -61.60 -60.67 15.30
N ALA A 563 -61.54 -60.36 16.60
CA ALA A 563 -61.50 -61.39 17.63
C ALA A 563 -62.72 -62.32 17.56
N ILE A 564 -63.92 -61.74 17.36
CA ILE A 564 -65.16 -62.50 17.23
C ILE A 564 -65.12 -63.36 15.97
N TYR A 565 -64.58 -62.84 14.87
CA TYR A 565 -64.50 -63.53 13.59
C TYR A 565 -63.55 -64.74 13.67
N VAL A 566 -62.38 -64.63 14.33
CA VAL A 566 -61.50 -65.78 14.62
C VAL A 566 -62.27 -66.88 15.36
N ILE A 567 -62.98 -66.51 16.44
CA ILE A 567 -63.72 -67.47 17.27
C ILE A 567 -64.86 -68.11 16.47
N TYR A 568 -65.56 -67.33 15.65
CA TYR A 568 -66.68 -67.77 14.84
C TYR A 568 -66.23 -68.78 13.77
N TYR A 569 -65.13 -68.48 13.06
CA TYR A 569 -64.51 -69.39 12.10
C TYR A 569 -64.05 -70.70 12.76
N ARG A 570 -63.37 -70.64 13.92
CA ARG A 570 -62.75 -71.82 14.54
C ARG A 570 -63.72 -72.73 15.32
N LEU A 571 -64.81 -72.21 15.89
CA LEU A 571 -65.73 -72.99 16.74
C LEU A 571 -67.13 -73.17 16.19
N LEU A 572 -67.60 -72.29 15.30
CA LEU A 572 -69.01 -72.18 14.91
C LEU A 572 -69.24 -72.32 13.40
N ASP A 573 -68.28 -72.90 12.67
CA ASP A 573 -68.36 -73.16 11.23
C ASP A 573 -68.60 -71.85 10.43
N GLY A 574 -67.98 -70.75 10.91
CA GLY A 574 -68.02 -69.44 10.25
C GLY A 574 -67.28 -69.41 8.91
N PRO A 575 -67.49 -68.35 8.10
CA PRO A 575 -66.82 -68.21 6.81
C PRO A 575 -65.30 -68.16 6.96
N GLU A 576 -64.59 -68.69 5.96
CA GLU A 576 -63.14 -68.63 5.87
C GLU A 576 -62.66 -67.16 5.81
N PRO A 577 -61.51 -66.82 6.42
CA PRO A 577 -60.90 -65.50 6.29
C PRO A 577 -60.63 -65.12 4.83
N VAL A 578 -60.61 -63.81 4.55
CA VAL A 578 -60.21 -63.34 3.22
C VAL A 578 -58.70 -63.56 3.02
N ALA A 579 -58.26 -63.57 1.77
CA ALA A 579 -56.84 -63.72 1.46
C ALA A 579 -56.00 -62.63 2.15
N PRO A 580 -54.77 -62.93 2.63
CA PRO A 580 -54.06 -64.21 2.49
C PRO A 580 -54.41 -65.23 3.59
N PHE A 581 -55.10 -66.31 3.22
CA PHE A 581 -55.43 -67.46 4.08
C PHE A 581 -55.81 -68.65 3.16
N PRO A 582 -55.51 -69.91 3.51
CA PRO A 582 -54.70 -70.37 4.66
C PRO A 582 -53.19 -70.22 4.43
N ASP A 583 -52.78 -69.95 3.19
CA ASP A 583 -51.38 -69.77 2.81
C ASP A 583 -50.94 -68.32 3.03
N CYS A 584 -49.63 -68.12 3.24
CA CYS A 584 -49.07 -66.78 3.33
C CYS A 584 -49.17 -66.02 2.00
N GLY A 585 -49.40 -64.72 2.12
CA GLY A 585 -49.32 -63.80 0.99
C GLY A 585 -48.92 -62.42 1.46
N ALA A 586 -48.25 -61.69 0.58
CA ALA A 586 -48.06 -60.25 0.74
C ALA A 586 -49.29 -59.53 0.20
N VAL A 587 -49.77 -58.53 0.94
CA VAL A 587 -50.82 -57.61 0.48
C VAL A 587 -50.17 -56.24 0.41
N ALA A 588 -50.30 -55.57 -0.74
CA ALA A 588 -49.72 -54.25 -0.95
C ALA A 588 -50.22 -53.26 0.11
N GLY A 589 -49.30 -52.57 0.78
CA GLY A 589 -49.63 -51.59 1.82
C GLY A 589 -49.96 -52.17 3.19
N ALA A 590 -49.70 -53.47 3.42
CA ALA A 590 -49.84 -54.09 4.72
C ALA A 590 -48.78 -53.59 5.71
N ASP A 591 -49.22 -53.09 6.87
CA ASP A 591 -48.33 -52.65 7.94
C ASP A 591 -47.90 -53.84 8.82
N CYS A 592 -46.76 -54.42 8.49
CA CYS A 592 -46.19 -55.56 9.21
C CYS A 592 -44.73 -55.30 9.55
N GLU A 593 -44.42 -55.32 10.84
CA GLU A 593 -43.07 -55.15 11.37
C GLU A 593 -42.24 -56.45 11.25
N ALA A 594 -42.92 -57.60 11.26
CA ALA A 594 -42.33 -58.90 11.00
C ALA A 594 -43.34 -59.86 10.34
N THR A 595 -42.85 -60.80 9.53
CA THR A 595 -43.67 -61.88 8.98
C THR A 595 -44.27 -62.70 10.12
N SER A 596 -45.60 -62.88 10.13
CA SER A 596 -46.22 -63.97 10.91
C SER A 596 -45.63 -65.31 10.46
N TYR A 597 -45.58 -66.35 11.30
CA TYR A 597 -45.01 -67.64 10.90
C TYR A 597 -45.57 -68.11 9.54
N CYS A 598 -44.68 -68.12 8.53
CA CYS A 598 -44.95 -68.51 7.16
C CYS A 598 -44.12 -69.76 6.82
N PRO A 599 -44.71 -70.97 6.90
CA PRO A 599 -44.02 -72.22 6.63
C PRO A 599 -43.75 -72.48 5.14
#